data_AF-A0A2G6BAV4-F1
#
_entry.id   AF-A0A2G6BAV4-F1
#
_cell.length_a   1.000
_cell.length_b   1.000
_cell.length_c   1.000
_cell.angle_alpha   90.00
_cell.angle_beta   90.00
_cell.angle_gamma   90.00
#
_symmetry.space_group_name_H-M   'P 1'
#
loop_
_entity.id
_entity.type
_entity.pdbx_description
1 polymer ?
#
loop_
_entity_poly.entity_id
_entity_poly.type
_entity_poly.pdbx_seq_one_letter_code
_entity_poly.pdbx_strand_id
1 'polypeptide(L)'
;MSTDLQQLFFRASDLTKQVLKEAEPYDHPLLTLLQKELNVQQEMLSVILKVFKQQDGEPSFDSFKQECSVVYHANEVATSFSASWIRAVEWMELPSKAIASEVEPKMGQIKALLSTAAEKIQEIYGEEAVKYVIPTFYLPA
;
A
#
# COMPACT_ATOMS: atom_id res chain seq x y z
N MET A 1 -20.12 0.75 -12.86
CA MET A 1 -19.60 2.05 -12.38
C MET A 1 -18.46 1.74 -11.43
N SER A 2 -17.27 2.33 -11.59
CA SER A 2 -16.16 2.10 -10.66
C SER A 2 -16.44 2.87 -9.37
N THR A 3 -16.45 2.21 -8.22
CA THR A 3 -16.67 2.90 -6.95
C THR A 3 -15.43 3.69 -6.55
N ASP A 4 -15.59 4.71 -5.71
CA ASP A 4 -14.48 5.54 -5.22
C ASP A 4 -13.40 4.70 -4.54
N LEU A 5 -13.81 3.69 -3.76
CA LEU A 5 -12.91 2.78 -3.07
C LEU A 5 -12.08 1.94 -4.04
N GLN A 6 -12.71 1.45 -5.12
CA GLN A 6 -12.00 0.75 -6.20
C GLN A 6 -10.94 1.65 -6.85
N GLN A 7 -11.22 2.93 -7.05
CA GLN A 7 -10.25 3.87 -7.63
C GLN A 7 -9.06 4.12 -6.70
N LEU A 8 -9.28 4.22 -5.39
CA LEU A 8 -8.21 4.38 -4.40
C LEU A 8 -7.27 3.18 -4.42
N PHE A 9 -7.81 1.96 -4.36
CA PHE A 9 -7.01 0.74 -4.44
C PHE A 9 -6.28 0.60 -5.79
N PHE A 10 -6.91 1.01 -6.89
CA PHE A 10 -6.26 0.99 -8.19
C PHE A 10 -5.06 1.94 -8.24
N ARG A 11 -5.21 3.18 -7.74
CA ARG A 11 -4.11 4.16 -7.68
C ARG A 11 -2.99 3.71 -6.76
N ALA A 12 -3.31 3.16 -5.58
CA ALA A 12 -2.32 2.62 -4.67
C ALA A 12 -1.53 1.48 -5.33
N SER A 13 -2.22 0.61 -6.08
CA SER A 13 -1.59 -0.47 -6.84
C SER A 13 -0.67 0.04 -7.95
N ASP A 14 -1.10 1.05 -8.70
CA ASP A 14 -0.29 1.63 -9.77
C ASP A 14 1.01 2.25 -9.22
N LEU A 15 0.92 3.04 -8.15
CA LEU A 15 2.10 3.59 -7.48
C LEU A 15 3.01 2.51 -6.91
N THR A 16 2.44 1.43 -6.35
CA THR A 16 3.21 0.28 -5.84
C THR A 16 4.07 -0.34 -6.97
N LYS A 17 3.49 -0.52 -8.16
CA LYS A 17 4.24 -1.02 -9.33
C LYS A 17 5.32 -0.06 -9.79
N GLN A 18 5.08 1.24 -9.75
CA GLN A 18 6.07 2.24 -10.12
C GLN A 18 7.28 2.17 -9.19
N VAL A 19 7.05 2.10 -7.87
CA VAL A 19 8.13 1.96 -6.87
C VAL A 19 8.90 0.65 -7.07
N LEU A 20 8.22 -0.47 -7.31
CA LEU A 20 8.87 -1.76 -7.60
C LEU A 20 9.80 -1.66 -8.82
N LYS A 21 9.34 -1.02 -9.91
CA LYS A 21 10.13 -0.83 -11.13
C LYS A 21 11.33 0.09 -10.92
N GLU A 22 11.19 1.14 -10.11
CA GLU A 22 12.28 2.06 -9.79
C GLU A 22 13.34 1.38 -8.92
N ALA A 23 12.92 0.51 -7.99
CA ALA A 23 13.80 -0.19 -7.06
C ALA A 23 14.51 -1.41 -7.67
N GLU A 24 13.93 -2.05 -8.70
CA GLU A 24 14.43 -3.28 -9.35
C GLU A 24 15.93 -3.27 -9.72
N PRO A 25 16.52 -2.18 -10.25
CA PRO A 25 17.91 -2.18 -10.70
C PRO A 25 18.97 -2.22 -9.58
N TYR A 26 18.56 -2.06 -8.32
CA TYR A 26 19.47 -1.82 -7.22
C TYR A 26 19.52 -2.99 -6.24
N ASP A 27 20.73 -3.44 -5.94
CA ASP A 27 20.98 -4.49 -4.96
C ASP A 27 21.35 -3.87 -3.61
N HIS A 28 20.35 -3.77 -2.72
CA HIS A 28 20.53 -3.31 -1.35
C HIS A 28 19.59 -4.10 -0.42
N PRO A 29 20.05 -4.63 0.73
CA PRO A 29 19.23 -5.47 1.60
C PRO A 29 17.88 -4.85 1.99
N LEU A 30 17.87 -3.55 2.32
CA LEU A 30 16.62 -2.84 2.65
C LEU A 30 15.70 -2.64 1.42
N LEU A 31 16.26 -2.52 0.21
CA LEU A 31 15.45 -2.48 -1.01
C LEU A 31 14.87 -3.84 -1.34
N THR A 32 15.61 -4.92 -1.14
CA THR A 32 15.09 -6.28 -1.30
C THR A 32 13.91 -6.54 -0.36
N LEU A 33 14.02 -6.10 0.90
CA LEU A 33 12.94 -6.20 1.88
C LEU A 33 11.74 -5.31 1.48
N LEU A 34 12.00 -4.07 1.07
CA LEU A 34 10.96 -3.18 0.55
C LEU A 34 10.22 -3.81 -0.64
N GLN A 35 10.95 -4.30 -1.64
CA GLN A 35 10.37 -4.95 -2.82
C GLN A 35 9.53 -6.17 -2.43
N LYS A 36 9.98 -6.97 -1.47
CA LYS A 36 9.22 -8.12 -0.99
C LYS A 36 7.86 -7.70 -0.42
N GLU A 37 7.84 -6.71 0.47
CA GLU A 37 6.59 -6.22 1.07
C GLU A 37 5.69 -5.54 0.04
N LEU A 38 6.25 -4.75 -0.87
CA LEU A 38 5.48 -4.12 -1.95
C LEU A 38 4.90 -5.15 -2.93
N ASN A 39 5.58 -6.27 -3.19
CA ASN A 39 5.02 -7.37 -3.97
C ASN A 39 3.83 -8.02 -3.26
N VAL A 40 3.93 -8.29 -1.95
CA VAL A 40 2.81 -8.80 -1.14
C VAL A 40 1.63 -7.83 -1.20
N GLN A 41 1.87 -6.53 -0.98
CA GLN A 41 0.85 -5.50 -1.11
C GLN A 41 0.21 -5.50 -2.51
N GLN A 42 1.02 -5.60 -3.56
CA GLN A 42 0.57 -5.59 -4.94
C GLN A 42 -0.29 -6.81 -5.30
N GLU A 43 0.08 -8.00 -4.82
CA GLU A 43 -0.70 -9.23 -4.99
C GLU A 43 -2.07 -9.09 -4.33
N MET A 44 -2.11 -8.64 -3.07
CA MET A 44 -3.36 -8.50 -2.32
C MET A 44 -4.26 -7.41 -2.89
N LEU A 45 -3.70 -6.25 -3.28
CA LEU A 45 -4.45 -5.22 -4.01
C LEU A 45 -5.05 -5.76 -5.31
N SER A 46 -4.32 -6.64 -6.01
CA SER A 46 -4.83 -7.27 -7.23
C SER A 46 -5.99 -8.24 -6.95
N VAL A 47 -5.99 -8.93 -5.81
CA VAL A 47 -7.12 -9.78 -5.37
C VAL A 47 -8.32 -8.93 -5.01
N ILE A 48 -8.14 -7.88 -4.20
CA ILE A 48 -9.23 -6.93 -3.85
C ILE A 48 -9.85 -6.35 -5.13
N LEU A 49 -9.03 -5.84 -6.05
CA LEU A 49 -9.53 -5.27 -7.30
C LEU A 49 -10.27 -6.28 -8.19
N LYS A 50 -9.98 -7.59 -8.09
CA LYS A 50 -10.76 -8.64 -8.77
C LYS A 50 -12.13 -8.82 -8.14
N VAL A 51 -12.22 -8.81 -6.80
CA VAL A 51 -13.49 -8.89 -6.07
C VAL A 51 -14.42 -7.74 -6.48
N PHE A 52 -13.90 -6.51 -6.49
CA PHE A 52 -14.66 -5.32 -6.93
C PHE A 52 -15.09 -5.36 -8.40
N LYS A 53 -14.40 -6.11 -9.27
CA LYS A 53 -14.79 -6.26 -10.68
C LYS A 53 -15.87 -7.32 -10.91
N GLN A 54 -15.97 -8.29 -10.01
CA GLN A 54 -16.89 -9.42 -10.14
C GLN A 54 -18.29 -9.14 -9.57
N GLN A 55 -18.45 -8.10 -8.78
CA GLN A 55 -19.71 -7.74 -8.13
C GLN A 55 -20.27 -6.44 -8.70
N ASP A 56 -21.57 -6.42 -8.95
CA ASP A 56 -22.30 -5.20 -9.29
C ASP A 56 -22.56 -4.38 -8.02
N GLY A 57 -21.62 -3.50 -7.67
CA GLY A 57 -21.72 -2.61 -6.51
C GLY A 57 -20.55 -2.75 -5.54
N GLU A 58 -20.72 -2.24 -4.33
CA GLU A 58 -19.75 -2.42 -3.23
C GLU A 58 -19.80 -3.87 -2.72
N PRO A 59 -18.68 -4.60 -2.74
CA PRO A 59 -18.67 -5.98 -2.27
C PRO A 59 -18.82 -6.06 -0.76
N SER A 60 -19.31 -7.18 -0.23
CA SER A 60 -19.30 -7.39 1.22
C SER A 60 -17.87 -7.29 1.76
N PHE A 61 -17.66 -6.58 2.87
CA PHE A 61 -16.34 -6.45 3.49
C PHE A 61 -15.72 -7.81 3.81
N ASP A 62 -16.54 -8.79 4.20
CA ASP A 62 -16.09 -10.16 4.47
C ASP A 62 -15.42 -10.84 3.27
N SER A 63 -15.72 -10.40 2.04
CA SER A 63 -15.15 -10.97 0.82
C SER A 63 -13.72 -10.50 0.51
N PHE A 64 -13.23 -9.47 1.19
CA PHE A 64 -11.88 -8.94 0.96
C PHE A 64 -11.15 -8.50 2.24
N LYS A 65 -11.74 -8.69 3.42
CA LYS A 65 -11.15 -8.23 4.70
C LYS A 65 -9.78 -8.82 5.00
N GLN A 66 -9.51 -10.07 4.60
CA GLN A 66 -8.24 -10.73 4.87
C GLN A 66 -7.12 -10.08 4.04
N GLU A 67 -7.35 -9.94 2.75
CA GLU A 67 -6.46 -9.26 1.82
C GLU A 67 -6.26 -7.80 2.21
N CYS A 68 -7.33 -7.14 2.65
CA CYS A 68 -7.28 -5.78 3.19
C CYS A 68 -6.29 -5.70 4.36
N SER A 69 -6.41 -6.58 5.36
CA SER A 69 -5.50 -6.61 6.51
C SER A 69 -4.04 -6.78 6.08
N VAL A 70 -3.77 -7.66 5.11
CA VAL A 70 -2.42 -7.88 4.58
C VAL A 70 -1.90 -6.64 3.84
N VAL A 71 -2.72 -5.94 3.07
CA VAL A 71 -2.34 -4.68 2.39
C VAL A 71 -1.87 -3.64 3.40
N TYR A 72 -2.65 -3.41 4.47
CA TYR A 72 -2.29 -2.40 5.48
C TYR A 72 -1.02 -2.81 6.24
N HIS A 73 -0.89 -4.08 6.61
CA HIS A 73 0.31 -4.58 7.29
C HIS A 73 1.55 -4.43 6.40
N ALA A 74 1.48 -4.90 5.16
CA ALA A 74 2.59 -4.81 4.20
C ALA A 74 3.01 -3.35 3.96
N ASN A 75 2.05 -2.42 3.87
CA ASN A 75 2.37 -0.99 3.72
C ASN A 75 3.12 -0.41 4.92
N GLU A 76 2.76 -0.79 6.14
CA GLU A 76 3.47 -0.35 7.35
C GLU A 76 4.92 -0.86 7.38
N VAL A 77 5.11 -2.14 7.07
CA VAL A 77 6.44 -2.75 7.03
C VAL A 77 7.27 -2.13 5.89
N ALA A 78 6.69 -1.99 4.70
CA ALA A 78 7.32 -1.32 3.55
C ALA A 78 7.73 0.12 3.87
N THR A 79 6.87 0.89 4.56
CA THR A 79 7.17 2.27 4.97
C THR A 79 8.39 2.33 5.90
N SER A 80 8.53 1.36 6.81
CA SER A 80 9.70 1.27 7.69
C SER A 80 10.97 0.97 6.92
N PHE A 81 10.93 0.03 5.98
CA PHE A 81 12.08 -0.29 5.12
C PHE A 81 12.47 0.88 4.21
N SER A 82 11.50 1.54 3.58
CA SER A 82 11.78 2.69 2.70
C SER A 82 12.43 3.83 3.48
N ALA A 83 11.91 4.18 4.67
CA ALA A 83 12.48 5.23 5.50
C ALA A 83 13.90 4.90 5.99
N SER A 84 14.14 3.63 6.35
CA SER A 84 15.47 3.17 6.76
C SER A 84 16.46 3.18 5.61
N TRP A 85 16.02 2.78 4.41
CA TRP A 85 16.83 2.80 3.20
C TRP A 85 17.18 4.22 2.76
N ILE A 86 16.21 5.14 2.75
CA ILE A 86 16.44 6.56 2.39
C ILE A 86 17.54 7.15 3.27
N ARG A 87 17.49 6.94 4.59
CA ARG A 87 18.55 7.39 5.50
C ARG A 87 19.91 6.74 5.20
N ALA A 88 19.91 5.43 4.89
CA ALA A 88 21.15 4.71 4.59
C ALA A 88 21.82 5.23 3.30
N VAL A 89 21.06 5.47 2.24
CA VAL A 89 21.62 5.97 0.97
C VAL A 89 22.13 7.41 1.08
N GLU A 90 21.53 8.22 1.95
CA GLU A 90 22.03 9.56 2.26
C GLU A 90 23.37 9.53 2.97
N TRP A 91 23.58 8.63 3.93
CA TRP A 91 24.83 8.54 4.69
C TRP A 91 25.95 7.82 3.96
N MET A 92 25.60 6.81 3.15
CA MET A 92 26.57 5.92 2.52
C MET A 92 26.88 6.27 1.06
N GLU A 93 26.26 7.31 0.50
CA GLU A 93 26.42 7.74 -0.90
C GLU A 93 26.27 6.58 -1.90
N LEU A 94 25.27 5.73 -1.68
CA LEU A 94 25.05 4.53 -2.49
C LEU A 94 24.53 4.89 -3.90
N PRO A 95 24.76 4.04 -4.92
CA PRO A 95 24.24 4.25 -6.27
C PRO A 95 22.71 4.43 -6.31
N SER A 96 21.99 3.77 -5.39
CA SER A 96 20.53 3.87 -5.26
C SER A 96 20.04 5.20 -4.70
N LYS A 97 20.92 6.12 -4.30
CA LYS A 97 20.54 7.48 -3.87
C LYS A 97 19.81 8.24 -4.98
N ALA A 98 20.13 7.95 -6.25
CA ALA A 98 19.51 8.59 -7.41
C ALA A 98 17.99 8.39 -7.50
N ILE A 99 17.45 7.33 -6.91
CA ILE A 99 16.00 7.04 -6.92
C ILE A 99 15.31 7.37 -5.59
N ALA A 100 16.05 7.72 -4.54
CA ALA A 100 15.47 7.95 -3.22
C ALA A 100 14.45 9.10 -3.23
N SER A 101 14.76 10.18 -3.94
CA SER A 101 13.88 11.33 -4.14
C SER A 101 12.62 11.01 -4.94
N GLU A 102 12.62 9.91 -5.70
CA GLU A 102 11.49 9.44 -6.49
C GLU A 102 10.61 8.46 -5.71
N VAL A 103 11.22 7.59 -4.91
CA VAL A 103 10.53 6.56 -4.12
C VAL A 103 9.83 7.16 -2.90
N GLU A 104 10.48 8.08 -2.17
CA GLU A 104 9.94 8.70 -0.96
C GLU A 104 8.53 9.32 -1.17
N PRO A 105 8.32 10.23 -2.13
CA PRO A 105 7.00 10.83 -2.33
C PRO A 105 5.96 9.79 -2.77
N LYS A 106 6.34 8.75 -3.52
CA LYS A 106 5.42 7.69 -3.94
C LYS A 106 4.97 6.84 -2.74
N MET A 107 5.87 6.49 -1.83
CA MET A 107 5.53 5.81 -0.58
C MET A 107 4.58 6.65 0.28
N GLY A 108 4.82 7.97 0.37
CA GLY A 108 3.91 8.90 1.03
C GLY A 108 2.51 8.93 0.40
N GLN A 109 2.44 8.95 -0.95
CA GLN A 109 1.17 8.93 -1.68
C GLN A 109 0.42 7.60 -1.52
N ILE A 110 1.12 6.46 -1.55
CA ILE A 110 0.51 5.14 -1.28
C ILE A 110 -0.15 5.15 0.10
N LYS A 111 0.58 5.60 1.13
CA LYS A 111 0.04 5.69 2.49
C LYS A 111 -1.20 6.58 2.55
N ALA A 112 -1.16 7.76 1.93
CA ALA A 112 -2.31 8.67 1.90
C ALA A 112 -3.54 8.05 1.22
N LEU A 113 -3.35 7.36 0.09
CA LEU A 113 -4.43 6.66 -0.61
C LEU A 113 -5.04 5.54 0.25
N LEU A 114 -4.21 4.79 0.98
CA LEU A 114 -4.67 3.75 1.89
C LEU A 114 -5.38 4.32 3.13
N SER A 115 -4.96 5.48 3.65
CA SER A 115 -5.69 6.19 4.71
C SER A 115 -7.07 6.65 4.25
N THR A 116 -7.16 7.29 3.08
CA THR A 116 -8.47 7.67 2.51
C THR A 116 -9.34 6.45 2.19
N ALA A 117 -8.74 5.33 1.78
CA ALA A 117 -9.46 4.07 1.59
C ALA A 117 -10.00 3.54 2.92
N ALA A 118 -9.22 3.61 4.00
CA ALA A 118 -9.64 3.17 5.33
C ALA A 118 -10.83 3.97 5.85
N GLU A 119 -10.79 5.29 5.70
CA GLU A 119 -11.91 6.19 6.01
C GLU A 119 -13.18 5.76 5.26
N LYS A 120 -13.10 5.55 3.94
CA LYS A 120 -14.25 5.10 3.14
C LYS A 120 -14.75 3.71 3.54
N ILE A 121 -13.85 2.78 3.87
CA ILE A 121 -14.26 1.45 4.34
C ILE A 121 -15.03 1.58 5.66
N GLN A 122 -14.55 2.41 6.59
CA GLN A 122 -15.26 2.66 7.85
C GLN A 122 -16.62 3.32 7.62
N GLU A 123 -16.73 4.28 6.69
CA GLU A 123 -18.01 4.90 6.32
C GLU A 123 -19.01 3.90 5.72
N ILE A 124 -18.56 2.99 4.86
CA ILE A 124 -19.42 2.05 4.13
C ILE A 124 -19.80 0.84 5.00
N TYR A 125 -18.85 0.29 5.76
CA TYR A 125 -19.01 -1.00 6.45
C TYR A 125 -19.10 -0.88 7.98
N GLY A 126 -18.84 0.31 8.53
CA GLY A 126 -18.91 0.60 9.96
C GLY A 126 -17.63 0.27 10.74
N GLU A 127 -17.38 1.04 11.80
CA GLU A 127 -16.18 0.94 12.65
C GLU A 127 -15.96 -0.45 13.25
N GLU A 128 -17.03 -1.08 13.76
CA GLU A 128 -16.96 -2.39 14.40
C GLU A 128 -16.41 -3.49 13.48
N ALA A 129 -16.71 -3.40 12.18
CA ALA A 129 -16.19 -4.34 11.19
C ALA A 129 -14.70 -4.10 10.90
N VAL A 130 -14.25 -2.85 10.97
CA VAL A 130 -12.95 -2.40 10.47
C VAL A 130 -11.85 -2.40 11.54
N LYS A 131 -12.20 -2.19 12.82
CA LYS A 131 -11.25 -1.96 13.92
C LYS A 131 -10.20 -3.06 14.17
N TYR A 132 -10.45 -4.28 13.69
CA TYR A 132 -9.52 -5.42 13.79
C TYR A 132 -8.86 -5.80 12.46
N VAL A 133 -9.23 -5.12 11.37
CA VAL A 133 -8.72 -5.38 10.02
C VAL A 133 -7.70 -4.32 9.62
N ILE A 134 -8.00 -3.05 9.91
CA ILE A 134 -7.18 -1.91 9.55
C ILE A 134 -6.52 -1.35 10.83
N PRO A 135 -5.20 -1.14 10.85
CA PRO A 135 -4.52 -0.51 11.99
C PRO A 135 -5.09 0.88 12.28
N THR A 136 -5.22 1.23 13.56
CA THR A 136 -5.81 2.49 14.02
C THR A 136 -5.11 3.73 13.47
N PHE A 137 -3.83 3.64 13.09
CA PHE A 137 -3.08 4.74 12.48
C PHE A 137 -3.58 5.16 11.09
N TYR A 138 -4.48 4.37 10.47
CA TYR A 138 -5.14 4.70 9.21
C TYR A 138 -6.59 5.16 9.39
N LEU A 139 -7.15 5.05 10.60
CA LEU A 139 -8.54 5.38 10.87
C LEU A 139 -8.65 6.81 11.45
N PRO A 140 -9.71 7.55 11.13
CA PRO A 140 -9.99 8.84 11.75
C PRO A 140 -10.16 8.67 13.26
N ALA A 141 -9.67 9.65 14.03
CA ALA A 141 -9.73 9.68 15.49
C ALA A 141 -11.13 10.01 16.03
#